data_AF-A0A9W9PRC5-F1
#
_entry.id   AF-A0A9W9PRC5-F1
#
_cell.length_a   1.000
_cell.length_b   1.000
_cell.length_c   1.000
_cell.angle_alpha   90.00
_cell.angle_beta   90.00
_cell.angle_gamma   90.00
#
_symmetry.space_group_name_H-M   'P 1'
#
loop_
_entity.id
_entity.type
_entity.pdbx_description
1 polymer ?
#
loop_
_entity_poly.entity_id
_entity_poly.type
_entity_poly.pdbx_seq_one_letter_code
_entity_poly.pdbx_strand_id
1 'polypeptide(L)'
;MRHLRPRHGFAAGFPLKYSRLINLYRAFSSSQINNDLTPFTRRLFKLPSAPPTSTQNHTDLTTFLSYAKHISLPETSTVYVGTHYEYTVLQSLRRYALSLERIGGRDDAGIDLVGTWHLPERERERAVRVLVQCKALKSKLGPNLVRELEGTFRQAPVGWRTDLTAGVLVSPREATKGVRDALARSSYPLIWMMMERDGTLRQALWNARAEELGLGPLRVETRYGIVDSESGAVTKEVALTWNGDDVPHMDQIEQDLLRFEDRWVASWGTKVSDIEKDVLLDAVENSFPDGHPNSEPDGAVSKSDQTKVLHELQRH
;
A
#
# COMPACT_ATOMS: atom_id res chain seq x y z
N MET A 1 48.55 -24.88 -24.09
CA MET A 1 47.68 -24.12 -25.02
C MET A 1 46.53 -25.02 -25.46
N ARG A 2 45.32 -24.71 -24.99
CA ARG A 2 44.09 -25.48 -25.23
C ARG A 2 43.45 -24.95 -26.51
N HIS A 3 43.30 -25.80 -27.53
CA HIS A 3 42.43 -25.51 -28.66
C HIS A 3 41.16 -26.38 -28.58
N LEU A 4 40.04 -25.68 -28.58
CA LEU A 4 38.67 -26.17 -28.50
C LEU A 4 38.28 -26.91 -29.79
N ARG A 5 37.71 -28.10 -29.65
CA ARG A 5 36.84 -28.72 -30.65
C ARG A 5 35.40 -28.22 -30.45
N PRO A 6 34.63 -27.94 -31.51
CA PRO A 6 33.20 -27.78 -31.39
C PRO A 6 32.52 -29.15 -31.43
N ARG A 7 31.61 -29.42 -30.48
CA ARG A 7 30.62 -30.49 -30.61
C ARG A 7 29.24 -29.88 -30.52
N HIS A 8 28.51 -30.01 -31.62
CA HIS A 8 27.05 -29.92 -31.65
C HIS A 8 26.45 -30.93 -30.66
N GLY A 9 25.50 -30.45 -29.86
CA GLY A 9 24.62 -31.24 -29.02
C GLY A 9 23.22 -30.66 -29.12
N PHE A 10 22.32 -31.47 -29.67
CA PHE A 10 20.90 -31.22 -29.88
C PHE A 10 20.21 -30.68 -28.62
N ALA A 11 19.53 -29.53 -28.74
CA ALA A 11 18.52 -29.11 -27.78
C ALA A 11 17.14 -29.47 -28.36
N ALA A 12 16.52 -30.46 -27.74
CA ALA A 12 15.15 -30.87 -27.99
C ALA A 12 14.19 -29.70 -27.74
N GLY A 13 13.30 -29.46 -28.70
CA GLY A 13 12.23 -28.49 -28.57
C GLY A 13 11.25 -28.88 -27.47
N PHE A 14 10.91 -27.91 -26.64
CA PHE A 14 9.65 -27.89 -25.89
C PHE A 14 8.93 -26.58 -26.21
N PRO A 15 7.60 -26.63 -26.38
CA PRO A 15 6.85 -25.58 -27.05
C PRO A 15 6.69 -24.35 -26.16
N LEU A 16 6.89 -23.18 -26.76
CA LEU A 16 6.43 -21.89 -26.24
C LEU A 16 4.95 -22.01 -25.89
N LYS A 17 4.64 -21.99 -24.58
CA LYS A 17 3.27 -21.85 -24.10
C LYS A 17 2.77 -20.47 -24.52
N TYR A 18 1.95 -20.45 -25.57
CA TYR A 18 1.08 -19.34 -25.92
C TYR A 18 0.12 -19.10 -24.75
N SER A 19 0.46 -18.16 -23.87
CA SER A 19 -0.53 -17.56 -22.99
C SER A 19 -1.36 -16.59 -23.84
N ARG A 20 -2.59 -17.00 -24.18
CA ARG A 20 -3.61 -16.11 -24.74
C ARG A 20 -3.77 -14.91 -23.81
N LEU A 21 -3.27 -13.76 -24.23
CA LEU A 21 -3.60 -12.48 -23.64
C LEU A 21 -5.06 -12.18 -23.96
N ILE A 22 -5.94 -12.51 -23.03
CA ILE A 22 -7.31 -12.03 -23.06
C ILE A 22 -7.23 -10.55 -22.68
N ASN A 23 -7.37 -9.69 -23.69
CA ASN A 23 -7.61 -8.26 -23.52
C ASN A 23 -8.90 -8.08 -22.72
N LEU A 24 -8.76 -7.90 -21.41
CA LEU A 24 -9.78 -7.28 -20.59
C LEU A 24 -9.40 -5.81 -20.48
N TYR A 25 -10.03 -4.99 -21.33
CA TYR A 25 -10.37 -3.63 -20.92
C TYR A 25 -11.12 -3.76 -19.59
N ARG A 26 -10.41 -3.65 -18.47
CA ARG A 26 -11.05 -3.54 -17.16
C ARG A 26 -11.75 -2.19 -17.16
N ALA A 27 -13.01 -2.23 -17.59
CA ALA A 27 -13.99 -1.25 -17.16
C ALA A 27 -13.78 -1.01 -15.67
N PHE A 28 -13.72 0.26 -15.28
CA PHE A 28 -13.75 0.67 -13.87
C PHE A 28 -15.05 0.14 -13.26
N SER A 29 -15.02 -1.12 -12.82
CA SER A 29 -16.11 -1.76 -12.12
C SER A 29 -16.26 -0.99 -10.81
N SER A 30 -17.40 -0.34 -10.66
CA SER A 30 -17.88 0.27 -9.42
C SER A 30 -18.24 -0.80 -8.38
N SER A 31 -17.38 -1.79 -8.22
CA SER A 31 -17.46 -2.75 -7.15
C SER A 31 -17.02 -2.02 -5.89
N GLN A 32 -18.01 -1.65 -5.06
CA GLN A 32 -17.80 -1.37 -3.63
C GLN A 32 -17.02 -2.54 -3.04
N ILE A 33 -15.71 -2.39 -2.90
CA ILE A 33 -14.85 -3.34 -2.20
C ILE A 33 -13.90 -2.51 -1.36
N ASN A 34 -14.46 -1.83 -0.36
CA ASN A 34 -13.76 -1.71 0.91
C ASN A 34 -14.15 -2.98 1.66
N ASN A 35 -13.32 -4.02 1.59
CA ASN A 35 -13.33 -4.99 2.67
C ASN A 35 -12.69 -4.27 3.86
N ASP A 36 -13.46 -3.43 4.52
CA ASP A 36 -13.01 -2.76 5.74
C ASP A 36 -12.69 -3.88 6.74
N LEU A 37 -11.39 -4.07 6.96
CA LEU A 37 -10.89 -5.00 7.96
C LEU A 37 -11.61 -4.72 9.28
N THR A 38 -12.12 -5.79 9.91
CA THR A 38 -12.87 -5.64 11.15
C THR A 38 -11.99 -5.00 12.24
N PRO A 39 -12.57 -4.34 13.26
CA PRO A 39 -11.80 -3.81 14.38
C PRO A 39 -10.85 -4.85 14.99
N PHE A 40 -11.31 -6.09 15.10
CA PHE A 40 -10.50 -7.22 15.55
C PHE A 40 -9.31 -7.50 14.63
N THR A 41 -9.54 -7.64 13.32
CA THR A 41 -8.47 -7.85 12.33
C THR A 41 -7.43 -6.74 12.40
N ARG A 42 -7.88 -5.48 12.48
CA ARG A 42 -6.99 -4.31 12.58
C ARG A 42 -6.14 -4.37 13.84
N ARG A 43 -6.73 -4.75 14.98
CA ARG A 43 -6.01 -4.89 16.25
C ARG A 43 -4.99 -6.03 16.20
N LEU A 44 -5.39 -7.20 15.69
CA LEU A 44 -4.51 -8.37 15.53
C LEU A 44 -3.22 -8.03 14.74
N PHE A 45 -3.34 -7.20 13.70
CA PHE A 45 -2.20 -6.76 12.87
C PHE A 45 -1.63 -5.39 13.26
N LYS A 46 -2.05 -4.81 14.39
CA LYS A 46 -1.59 -3.51 14.93
C LYS A 46 -1.73 -2.36 13.91
N LEU A 47 -2.77 -2.41 13.08
CA LEU A 47 -3.08 -1.41 12.08
C LEU A 47 -3.68 -0.17 12.76
N PRO A 48 -3.18 1.04 12.47
CA PRO A 48 -3.70 2.26 13.06
C PRO A 48 -5.08 2.59 12.49
N SER A 49 -5.95 3.21 13.29
CA SER A 49 -7.22 3.78 12.80
C SER A 49 -6.98 5.20 12.31
N ALA A 50 -7.37 5.51 11.08
CA ALA A 50 -7.19 6.86 10.54
C ALA A 50 -8.06 7.86 11.31
N PRO A 51 -7.64 9.14 11.39
CA PRO A 51 -8.49 10.19 11.91
C PRO A 51 -9.71 10.38 10.99
N PRO A 52 -10.83 10.88 11.53
CA PRO A 52 -12.03 11.14 10.73
C PRO A 52 -11.72 12.10 9.59
N THR A 53 -12.37 11.88 8.44
CA THR A 53 -12.22 12.73 7.26
C THR A 53 -12.68 14.16 7.55
N SER A 54 -12.05 15.15 6.91
CA SER A 54 -12.39 16.56 7.10
C SER A 54 -13.72 16.99 6.48
N THR A 55 -14.32 16.14 5.63
CA THR A 55 -15.52 16.42 4.84
C THR A 55 -16.53 15.30 5.00
N GLN A 56 -17.80 15.67 5.24
CA GLN A 56 -18.92 14.73 5.33
C GLN A 56 -19.66 14.57 3.99
N ASN A 57 -19.23 15.26 2.94
CA ASN A 57 -19.96 15.32 1.67
C ASN A 57 -19.59 14.19 0.70
N HIS A 58 -18.40 13.62 0.84
CA HIS A 58 -17.87 12.60 -0.05
C HIS A 58 -16.80 11.77 0.65
N THR A 59 -16.74 10.49 0.33
CA THR A 59 -15.81 9.51 0.92
C THR A 59 -14.99 8.79 -0.13
N ASP A 60 -15.40 8.84 -1.40
CA ASP A 60 -14.74 8.23 -2.55
C ASP A 60 -14.86 9.12 -3.80
N LEU A 61 -14.25 8.69 -4.91
CA LEU A 61 -14.30 9.44 -6.17
C LEU A 61 -15.73 9.60 -6.69
N THR A 62 -16.56 8.55 -6.59
CA THR A 62 -17.93 8.54 -7.12
C THR A 62 -18.81 9.56 -6.40
N THR A 63 -18.81 9.52 -5.07
CA THR A 63 -19.54 10.46 -4.20
C THR A 63 -19.01 11.88 -4.35
N PHE A 64 -17.70 12.07 -4.55
CA PHE A 64 -17.12 13.37 -4.84
C PHE A 64 -17.62 13.94 -6.18
N LEU A 65 -17.65 13.15 -7.26
CA LEU A 65 -18.16 13.60 -8.55
C LEU A 65 -19.65 13.96 -8.48
N SER A 66 -20.45 13.17 -7.77
CA SER A 66 -21.86 13.49 -7.51
C SER A 66 -22.02 14.80 -6.73
N TYR A 67 -21.23 14.99 -5.68
CA TYR A 67 -21.20 16.22 -4.89
C TYR A 67 -20.81 17.44 -5.73
N ALA A 68 -19.68 17.35 -6.46
CA ALA A 68 -19.18 18.42 -7.32
C ALA A 68 -20.22 18.84 -8.36
N LYS A 69 -20.92 17.88 -8.98
CA LYS A 69 -22.01 18.15 -9.91
C LYS A 69 -23.18 18.86 -9.21
N HIS A 70 -23.59 18.39 -8.02
CA HIS A 70 -24.71 18.97 -7.28
C HIS A 70 -24.47 20.44 -6.93
N ILE A 71 -23.27 20.80 -6.49
CA ILE A 71 -22.92 22.18 -6.15
C ILE A 71 -22.41 22.99 -7.35
N SER A 72 -22.41 22.42 -8.55
CA SER A 72 -21.85 23.03 -9.76
C SER A 72 -20.40 23.51 -9.59
N LEU A 73 -19.56 22.72 -8.93
CA LEU A 73 -18.15 23.01 -8.71
C LEU A 73 -17.42 23.02 -10.06
N PRO A 74 -16.72 24.11 -10.44
CA PRO A 74 -16.00 24.14 -11.71
C PRO A 74 -14.88 23.11 -11.77
N GLU A 75 -14.83 22.32 -12.84
CA GLU A 75 -13.81 21.28 -13.03
C GLU A 75 -12.38 21.84 -13.17
N THR A 76 -12.27 23.12 -13.50
CA THR A 76 -11.01 23.86 -13.60
C THR A 76 -10.53 24.42 -12.26
N SER A 77 -11.37 24.38 -11.22
CA SER A 77 -11.02 24.88 -9.90
C SER A 77 -9.91 24.04 -9.25
N THR A 78 -9.08 24.66 -8.43
CA THR A 78 -8.01 23.97 -7.71
C THR A 78 -8.56 22.92 -6.74
N VAL A 79 -9.72 23.18 -6.14
CA VAL A 79 -10.44 22.22 -5.28
C VAL A 79 -10.83 20.99 -6.08
N TYR A 80 -11.50 21.16 -7.23
CA TYR A 80 -11.91 20.00 -8.04
C TYR A 80 -10.70 19.18 -8.50
N VAL A 81 -9.71 19.86 -9.07
CA VAL A 81 -8.51 19.23 -9.62
C VAL A 81 -7.70 18.51 -8.53
N GLY A 82 -7.60 19.09 -7.34
CA GLY A 82 -6.89 18.51 -6.19
C GLY A 82 -7.61 17.28 -5.66
N THR A 83 -8.88 17.44 -5.27
CA THR A 83 -9.67 16.37 -4.65
C THR A 83 -9.89 15.18 -5.60
N HIS A 84 -10.15 15.44 -6.89
CA HIS A 84 -10.19 14.36 -7.88
C HIS A 84 -8.87 13.60 -7.93
N TYR A 85 -7.74 14.32 -7.95
CA TYR A 85 -6.42 13.69 -8.04
C TYR A 85 -6.09 12.87 -6.79
N GLU A 86 -6.41 13.39 -5.60
CA GLU A 86 -6.27 12.66 -4.33
C GLU A 86 -7.03 11.33 -4.35
N TYR A 87 -8.29 11.32 -4.81
CA TYR A 87 -9.07 10.08 -4.92
C TYR A 87 -8.53 9.13 -5.99
N THR A 88 -8.06 9.64 -7.13
CA THR A 88 -7.40 8.82 -8.15
C THR A 88 -6.15 8.14 -7.57
N VAL A 89 -5.32 8.88 -6.82
CA VAL A 89 -4.12 8.35 -6.17
C VAL A 89 -4.49 7.31 -5.12
N LEU A 90 -5.44 7.61 -4.24
CA LEU A 90 -5.96 6.71 -3.21
C LEU A 90 -6.37 5.37 -3.83
N GLN A 91 -7.21 5.40 -4.87
CA GLN A 91 -7.68 4.18 -5.53
C GLN A 91 -6.55 3.45 -6.27
N SER A 92 -5.66 4.18 -6.93
CA SER A 92 -4.61 3.58 -7.77
C SER A 92 -3.52 2.90 -6.97
N LEU A 93 -3.19 3.43 -5.79
CA LEU A 93 -2.16 2.87 -4.93
C LEU A 93 -2.57 1.53 -4.29
N ARG A 94 -3.85 1.16 -4.31
CA ARG A 94 -4.29 -0.21 -3.97
C ARG A 94 -3.62 -1.28 -4.84
N ARG A 95 -3.24 -0.96 -6.08
CA ARG A 95 -2.51 -1.88 -6.98
C ARG A 95 -1.11 -2.23 -6.48
N TYR A 96 -0.59 -1.51 -5.50
CA TYR A 96 0.73 -1.71 -4.93
C TYR A 96 0.66 -2.02 -3.43
N ALA A 97 -0.44 -2.63 -2.97
CA ALA A 97 -0.69 -3.01 -1.58
C ALA A 97 -0.71 -1.85 -0.56
N LEU A 98 -1.15 -0.66 -1.00
CA LEU A 98 -1.45 0.44 -0.07
C LEU A 98 -2.95 0.49 0.23
N SER A 99 -3.27 0.54 1.52
CA SER A 99 -4.61 0.88 2.01
C SER A 99 -4.55 2.30 2.58
N LEU A 100 -5.31 3.22 1.97
CA LEU A 100 -5.20 4.66 2.22
C LEU A 100 -6.58 5.25 2.50
N GLU A 101 -6.60 6.22 3.40
CA GLU A 101 -7.76 7.01 3.77
C GLU A 101 -7.44 8.49 3.53
N ARG A 102 -8.40 9.22 2.94
CA ARG A 102 -8.25 10.64 2.64
C ARG A 102 -8.53 11.46 3.90
N ILE A 103 -7.56 12.27 4.32
CA ILE A 103 -7.70 13.21 5.44
C ILE A 103 -7.53 14.68 5.02
N GLY A 104 -7.18 14.92 3.76
CA GLY A 104 -6.87 16.24 3.22
C GLY A 104 -8.03 17.23 3.32
N GLY A 105 -7.72 18.47 3.67
CA GLY A 105 -8.70 19.49 4.02
C GLY A 105 -8.07 20.74 4.61
N ARG A 106 -8.90 21.59 5.23
CA ARG A 106 -8.36 22.74 5.97
C ARG A 106 -7.60 22.21 7.19
N ASP A 107 -6.38 22.72 7.39
CA ASP A 107 -5.50 22.38 8.53
C ASP A 107 -4.98 20.93 8.57
N ASP A 108 -4.87 20.27 7.41
CA ASP A 108 -4.35 18.91 7.26
C ASP A 108 -2.82 18.77 7.35
N ALA A 109 -2.12 19.85 7.72
CA ALA A 109 -0.66 19.92 7.81
C ALA A 109 0.10 19.53 6.52
N GLY A 110 -0.59 19.57 5.36
CA GLY A 110 -0.05 19.15 4.07
C GLY A 110 -0.08 17.64 3.83
N ILE A 111 -0.84 16.88 4.63
CA ILE A 111 -1.06 15.44 4.48
C ILE A 111 -2.43 15.23 3.86
N ASP A 112 -2.46 14.75 2.61
CA ASP A 112 -3.72 14.53 1.90
C ASP A 112 -4.32 13.16 2.21
N LEU A 113 -3.47 12.12 2.28
CA LEU A 113 -3.87 10.75 2.61
C LEU A 113 -2.97 10.17 3.70
N VAL A 114 -3.52 9.25 4.49
CA VAL A 114 -2.76 8.43 5.43
C VAL A 114 -3.15 6.97 5.29
N GLY A 115 -2.28 6.06 5.67
CA GLY A 115 -2.62 4.65 5.62
C GLY A 115 -1.46 3.73 5.91
N THR A 116 -1.55 2.53 5.35
CA THR A 116 -0.57 1.46 5.52
C THR A 116 -0.15 0.86 4.19
N TRP A 117 1.11 0.49 4.09
CA TRP A 117 1.69 -0.22 2.96
C TRP A 117 2.07 -1.64 3.40
N HIS A 118 1.33 -2.61 2.87
CA HIS A 118 1.44 -4.02 3.20
C HIS A 118 2.43 -4.68 2.22
N LEU A 119 3.70 -4.66 2.59
CA LEU A 119 4.76 -5.26 1.78
C LEU A 119 4.87 -6.76 2.09
N PRO A 120 5.06 -7.63 1.07
CA PRO A 120 5.23 -9.07 1.28
C PRO A 120 6.32 -9.38 2.31
N GLU A 121 6.18 -10.52 3.00
CA GLU A 121 7.02 -10.95 4.13
C GLU A 121 6.87 -10.10 5.41
N ARG A 122 6.37 -8.85 5.34
CA ARG A 122 6.13 -7.97 6.51
C ARG A 122 4.67 -7.76 6.87
N GLU A 123 3.75 -8.15 6.00
CA GLU A 123 2.31 -7.99 6.19
C GLU A 123 1.81 -8.55 7.52
N ARG A 124 2.50 -9.57 8.04
CA ARG A 124 2.17 -10.28 9.29
C ARG A 124 2.81 -9.69 10.54
N GLU A 125 3.83 -8.86 10.40
CA GLU A 125 4.59 -8.32 11.52
C GLU A 125 4.19 -6.88 11.84
N ARG A 126 4.21 -6.00 10.84
CA ARG A 126 3.73 -4.60 10.89
C ARG A 126 3.77 -3.99 9.49
N ALA A 127 2.61 -3.58 8.99
CA ALA A 127 2.54 -2.77 7.78
C ALA A 127 3.26 -1.42 7.97
N VAL A 128 3.93 -0.94 6.93
CA VAL A 128 4.60 0.37 6.97
C VAL A 128 3.55 1.46 6.98
N ARG A 129 3.65 2.42 7.90
CA ARG A 129 2.71 3.55 7.95
C ARG A 129 3.12 4.57 6.91
N VAL A 130 2.15 5.14 6.20
CA VAL A 130 2.42 6.10 5.13
C VAL A 130 1.66 7.40 5.33
N LEU A 131 2.38 8.50 5.10
CA LEU A 131 1.85 9.85 4.98
C LEU A 131 1.97 10.25 3.51
N VAL A 132 0.85 10.55 2.86
CA VAL A 132 0.83 10.83 1.42
C VAL A 132 0.44 12.28 1.17
N GLN A 133 1.28 12.97 0.39
CA GLN A 133 0.98 14.28 -0.15
C GLN A 133 0.76 14.18 -1.66
N CYS A 134 -0.35 14.72 -2.14
CA CYS A 134 -0.80 14.73 -3.53
C CYS A 134 -0.63 16.12 -4.13
N LYS A 135 0.15 16.25 -5.20
CA LYS A 135 0.43 17.56 -5.84
C LYS A 135 0.09 17.58 -7.32
N ALA A 136 -1.14 17.98 -7.63
CA ALA A 136 -1.70 18.03 -8.98
C ALA A 136 -1.37 19.31 -9.80
N LEU A 137 -0.14 19.84 -9.69
CA LEU A 137 0.25 21.10 -10.33
C LEU A 137 0.60 20.94 -11.83
N LYS A 138 0.36 22.01 -12.60
CA LYS A 138 0.77 22.08 -14.02
C LYS A 138 2.25 22.44 -14.20
N SER A 139 2.88 23.09 -13.24
CA SER A 139 4.30 23.48 -13.30
C SER A 139 5.24 22.34 -12.91
N LYS A 140 6.53 22.50 -13.20
CA LYS A 140 7.58 21.61 -12.68
C LYS A 140 7.65 21.71 -11.16
N LEU A 141 7.92 20.58 -10.52
CA LEU A 141 8.01 20.50 -9.06
C LEU A 141 9.46 20.63 -8.58
N GLY A 142 9.64 21.43 -7.54
CA GLY A 142 10.94 21.78 -6.97
C GLY A 142 11.26 21.02 -5.68
N PRO A 143 12.51 21.12 -5.20
CA PRO A 143 12.96 20.50 -3.95
C PRO A 143 12.29 21.06 -2.69
N ASN A 144 11.57 22.17 -2.78
CA ASN A 144 10.78 22.71 -1.67
C ASN A 144 9.71 21.71 -1.19
N LEU A 145 9.10 20.94 -2.11
CA LEU A 145 8.07 19.98 -1.75
C LEU A 145 8.60 18.79 -0.94
N VAL A 146 9.87 18.40 -1.16
CA VAL A 146 10.50 17.37 -0.33
C VAL A 146 10.60 17.86 1.12
N ARG A 147 10.99 19.13 1.33
CA ARG A 147 11.07 19.73 2.67
C ARG A 147 9.69 19.94 3.30
N GLU A 148 8.69 20.26 2.48
CA GLU A 148 7.29 20.34 2.91
C GLU A 148 6.82 18.96 3.41
N LEU A 149 7.08 17.90 2.64
CA LEU A 149 6.78 16.53 3.03
C LEU A 149 7.53 16.11 4.31
N GLU A 150 8.81 16.46 4.48
CA GLU A 150 9.54 16.22 5.73
C GLU A 150 8.85 16.84 6.94
N GLY A 151 8.26 18.04 6.76
CA GLY A 151 7.49 18.73 7.80
C GLY A 151 6.26 17.96 8.28
N THR A 152 5.71 17.07 7.44
CA THR A 152 4.51 16.28 7.78
C THR A 152 4.77 15.25 8.89
N PHE A 153 5.99 14.72 9.00
CA PHE A 153 6.31 13.69 10.02
C PHE A 153 6.07 14.17 11.44
N ARG A 154 6.33 15.45 11.73
CA ARG A 154 6.08 16.05 13.05
C ARG A 154 4.59 16.23 13.33
N GLN A 155 3.81 16.44 12.27
CA GLN A 155 2.37 16.71 12.34
C GLN A 155 1.53 15.47 12.07
N ALA A 156 2.16 14.31 11.82
CA ALA A 156 1.50 13.05 11.54
C ALA A 156 0.41 12.73 12.58
N PRO A 157 -0.72 12.14 12.19
CA PRO A 157 -1.75 11.75 13.15
C PRO A 157 -1.27 10.77 14.22
N VAL A 158 -2.06 10.63 15.30
CA VAL A 158 -1.84 9.57 16.30
C VAL A 158 -1.90 8.23 15.59
N GLY A 159 -0.94 7.35 15.87
CA GLY A 159 -0.81 6.08 15.13
C GLY A 159 -0.01 6.19 13.83
N TRP A 160 0.52 7.36 13.46
CA TRP A 160 1.52 7.52 12.38
C TRP A 160 2.84 8.13 12.84
N ARG A 161 2.96 8.54 14.11
CA ARG A 161 4.22 9.02 14.70
C ARG A 161 5.07 7.85 15.19
N THR A 162 5.65 7.10 14.27
CA THR A 162 6.54 5.97 14.60
C THR A 162 7.78 5.95 13.73
N ASP A 163 8.77 5.17 14.15
CA ASP A 163 9.95 4.79 13.38
C ASP A 163 9.60 4.06 12.07
N LEU A 164 8.50 3.32 12.04
CA LEU A 164 7.97 2.61 10.86
C LEU A 164 7.07 3.47 9.95
N THR A 165 7.46 4.72 9.70
CA THR A 165 6.66 5.66 8.90
C THR A 165 7.42 6.15 7.67
N ALA A 166 6.77 6.16 6.53
CA ALA A 166 7.29 6.72 5.29
C ALA A 166 6.44 7.89 4.78
N GLY A 167 7.10 8.85 4.14
CA GLY A 167 6.46 9.95 3.44
C GLY A 167 6.42 9.67 1.94
N VAL A 168 5.27 9.83 1.32
CA VAL A 168 5.08 9.61 -0.12
C VAL A 168 4.58 10.89 -0.76
N LEU A 169 5.30 11.41 -1.76
CA LEU A 169 4.80 12.48 -2.61
C LEU A 169 4.36 11.93 -3.95
N VAL A 170 3.09 12.16 -4.30
CA VAL A 170 2.51 11.72 -5.58
C VAL A 170 2.16 12.93 -6.45
N SER A 171 2.60 12.92 -7.71
CA SER A 171 2.36 14.02 -8.64
C SER A 171 2.30 13.54 -10.10
N PRO A 172 1.57 14.21 -11.01
CA PRO A 172 1.62 13.90 -12.45
C PRO A 172 2.90 14.44 -13.12
N ARG A 173 3.91 14.80 -12.35
CA ARG A 173 5.17 15.38 -12.83
C ARG A 173 6.35 14.50 -12.42
N GLU A 174 7.25 14.30 -13.38
CA GLU A 174 8.49 13.59 -13.13
C GLU A 174 9.35 14.33 -12.09
N ALA A 175 10.07 13.59 -11.26
CA ALA A 175 11.03 14.17 -10.34
C ALA A 175 12.09 14.94 -11.13
N THR A 176 12.33 16.20 -10.74
CA THR A 176 13.45 16.97 -11.28
C THR A 176 14.77 16.50 -10.64
N LYS A 177 15.91 16.90 -11.20
CA LYS A 177 17.22 16.65 -10.56
C LYS A 177 17.25 17.21 -9.12
N GLY A 178 16.73 18.42 -8.92
CA GLY A 178 16.65 19.03 -7.59
C GLY A 178 15.80 18.21 -6.61
N VAL A 179 14.67 17.65 -7.06
CA VAL A 179 13.84 16.73 -6.25
C VAL A 179 14.62 15.46 -5.90
N ARG A 180 15.26 14.81 -6.88
CA ARG A 180 16.09 13.61 -6.64
C ARG A 180 17.20 13.87 -5.62
N ASP A 181 17.91 14.97 -5.80
CA ASP A 181 19.00 15.39 -4.91
C ASP A 181 18.49 15.70 -3.49
N ALA A 182 17.29 16.28 -3.36
CA ALA A 182 16.67 16.54 -2.06
C ALA A 182 16.19 15.25 -1.38
N LEU A 183 15.53 14.36 -2.13
CA LEU A 183 15.08 13.06 -1.64
C LEU A 183 16.26 12.25 -1.07
N ALA A 184 17.36 12.18 -1.82
CA ALA A 184 18.57 11.45 -1.44
C ALA A 184 19.26 12.00 -0.19
N ARG A 185 19.15 13.30 0.09
CA ARG A 185 19.75 13.93 1.28
C ARG A 185 18.87 13.87 2.52
N SER A 186 17.58 13.55 2.36
CA SER A 186 16.65 13.55 3.49
C SER A 186 17.04 12.49 4.53
N SER A 187 16.89 12.85 5.80
CA SER A 187 17.00 11.89 6.91
C SER A 187 15.71 11.10 7.14
N TYR A 188 14.61 11.46 6.44
CA TYR A 188 13.33 10.77 6.55
C TYR A 188 13.18 9.68 5.46
N PRO A 189 12.43 8.59 5.70
CA PRO A 189 12.11 7.60 4.67
C PRO A 189 11.13 8.20 3.66
N LEU A 190 11.62 8.60 2.49
CA LEU A 190 10.82 9.33 1.51
C LEU A 190 10.73 8.60 0.16
N ILE A 191 9.54 8.68 -0.43
CA ILE A 191 9.21 8.11 -1.72
C ILE A 191 8.61 9.20 -2.62
N TRP A 192 9.02 9.21 -3.88
CA TRP A 192 8.40 10.02 -4.93
C TRP A 192 7.72 9.10 -5.94
N MET A 193 6.48 9.40 -6.30
CA MET A 193 5.74 8.69 -7.34
C MET A 193 5.21 9.68 -8.40
N MET A 194 5.61 9.47 -9.66
CA MET A 194 4.96 10.11 -10.80
C MET A 194 3.76 9.26 -11.21
N MET A 195 2.56 9.77 -10.94
CA MET A 195 1.31 9.14 -11.30
C MET A 195 0.45 10.09 -12.12
N GLU A 196 0.06 9.65 -13.32
CA GLU A 196 -0.82 10.39 -14.21
C GLU A 196 -2.23 10.55 -13.62
N ARG A 197 -3.02 11.44 -14.24
CA ARG A 197 -4.37 11.78 -13.74
C ARG A 197 -5.39 10.66 -13.93
N ASP A 198 -5.06 9.65 -14.72
CA ASP A 198 -5.81 8.41 -14.88
C ASP A 198 -5.40 7.32 -13.87
N GLY A 199 -4.38 7.61 -13.04
CA GLY A 199 -3.84 6.67 -12.07
C GLY A 199 -2.65 5.85 -12.56
N THR A 200 -2.19 6.04 -13.79
CA THR A 200 -1.06 5.28 -14.35
C THR A 200 0.25 5.70 -13.69
N LEU A 201 1.00 4.75 -13.11
CA LEU A 201 2.32 5.01 -12.52
C LEU A 201 3.40 5.01 -13.62
N ARG A 202 4.19 6.08 -13.70
CA ARG A 202 5.27 6.22 -14.70
C ARG A 202 6.68 6.27 -14.10
N GLN A 203 6.80 6.59 -12.81
CA GLN A 203 8.07 6.64 -12.10
C GLN A 203 7.83 6.45 -10.60
N ALA A 204 8.70 5.69 -9.95
CA ALA A 204 8.79 5.63 -8.49
C ALA A 204 10.26 5.78 -8.10
N LEU A 205 10.55 6.54 -7.05
CA LEU A 205 11.91 6.78 -6.57
C LEU A 205 11.95 6.75 -5.04
N TRP A 206 12.96 6.05 -4.55
CA TRP A 206 13.42 5.89 -3.18
C TRP A 206 14.43 6.86 -2.60
N ASN A 207 14.58 6.97 -1.28
CA ASN A 207 15.91 7.20 -0.69
C ASN A 207 16.38 6.02 0.17
N ALA A 208 17.64 6.05 0.59
CA ALA A 208 18.24 4.98 1.41
C ALA A 208 17.49 4.76 2.74
N ARG A 209 16.91 5.81 3.32
CA ARG A 209 16.10 5.70 4.55
C ARG A 209 14.82 4.90 4.35
N ALA A 210 14.20 4.99 3.18
CA ALA A 210 13.09 4.12 2.81
C ALA A 210 13.54 2.65 2.68
N GLU A 211 14.73 2.40 2.15
CA GLU A 211 15.28 1.03 2.07
C GLU A 211 15.53 0.44 3.47
N GLU A 212 16.13 1.22 4.37
CA GLU A 212 16.36 0.87 5.78
C GLU A 212 15.06 0.60 6.54
N LEU A 213 13.96 1.28 6.18
CA LEU A 213 12.62 1.04 6.73
C LEU A 213 12.09 -0.37 6.38
N GLY A 214 12.67 -1.00 5.36
CA GLY A 214 12.27 -2.32 4.87
C GLY A 214 11.88 -2.36 3.41
N LEU A 215 11.95 -1.25 2.66
CA LEU A 215 11.64 -1.24 1.22
C LEU A 215 12.82 -1.71 0.36
N GLY A 216 13.90 -2.20 0.96
CA GLY A 216 15.10 -2.68 0.26
C GLY A 216 14.85 -3.75 -0.82
N PRO A 217 13.85 -4.65 -0.70
CA PRO A 217 13.45 -5.59 -1.77
C PRO A 217 12.64 -4.98 -2.91
N LEU A 218 12.07 -3.79 -2.73
CA LEU A 218 11.21 -3.13 -3.71
C LEU A 218 12.04 -2.73 -4.93
N ARG A 219 11.51 -2.92 -6.13
CA ARG A 219 12.15 -2.55 -7.40
C ARG A 219 11.14 -1.87 -8.33
N VAL A 220 11.68 -1.17 -9.31
CA VAL A 220 10.91 -0.46 -10.34
C VAL A 220 11.16 -1.14 -11.67
N GLU A 221 10.13 -1.72 -12.27
CA GLU A 221 10.21 -2.38 -13.56
C GLU A 221 9.39 -1.63 -14.60
N THR A 222 9.97 -1.45 -15.80
CA THR A 222 9.26 -0.84 -16.92
C THR A 222 8.46 -1.90 -17.66
N ARG A 223 7.16 -1.68 -17.80
CA ARG A 223 6.26 -2.48 -18.64
C ARG A 223 5.92 -1.69 -19.89
N TYR A 224 6.10 -2.34 -21.03
CA TYR A 224 5.70 -1.79 -22.33
C TYR A 224 4.34 -2.36 -22.68
N GLY A 225 3.32 -1.50 -22.70
CA GLY A 225 2.01 -1.85 -23.25
C GLY A 225 2.05 -1.83 -24.77
N ILE A 226 1.31 -2.74 -25.40
CA ILE A 226 0.81 -2.61 -26.77
C ILE A 226 -0.67 -2.23 -26.58
N VAL A 227 -1.24 -1.16 -27.14
CA VAL A 227 -1.85 -1.11 -28.49
C VAL A 227 -2.53 0.27 -28.64
N ASP A 228 -2.33 0.95 -29.79
CA ASP A 228 -3.43 1.31 -30.70
C ASP A 228 -2.86 1.54 -32.11
N SER A 229 -3.43 0.82 -33.08
CA SER A 229 -2.94 0.64 -34.46
C SER A 229 -2.99 1.91 -35.33
N GLU A 230 -3.19 3.09 -34.74
CA GLU A 230 -3.34 4.36 -35.45
C GLU A 230 -2.34 5.45 -35.01
N SER A 231 -1.67 5.32 -33.86
CA SER A 231 -0.78 6.37 -33.33
C SER A 231 0.64 5.93 -32.98
N GLY A 232 0.93 4.63 -32.98
CA GLY A 232 2.31 4.10 -32.85
C GLY A 232 3.05 4.45 -31.55
N ALA A 233 2.38 5.08 -30.57
CA ALA A 233 2.99 5.51 -29.33
C ALA A 233 3.01 4.36 -28.32
N VAL A 234 4.20 3.89 -27.97
CA VAL A 234 4.41 2.90 -26.90
C VAL A 234 4.12 3.56 -25.55
N THR A 235 3.10 3.09 -24.84
CA THR A 235 2.84 3.56 -23.47
C THR A 235 3.80 2.88 -22.51
N LYS A 236 4.71 3.66 -21.93
CA LYS A 236 5.67 3.20 -20.93
C LYS A 236 5.03 3.24 -19.55
N GLU A 237 4.56 2.11 -19.03
CA GLU A 237 4.09 2.01 -17.64
C GLU A 237 5.22 1.52 -16.75
N VAL A 238 5.15 1.84 -15.47
CA VAL A 238 6.05 1.30 -14.46
C VAL A 238 5.24 0.48 -13.43
N ALA A 239 5.77 -0.67 -13.08
CA ALA A 239 5.27 -1.50 -11.99
C ALA A 239 6.27 -1.56 -10.84
N LEU A 240 5.75 -1.75 -9.64
CA LEU A 240 6.55 -2.07 -8.47
C LEU A 240 6.62 -3.59 -8.32
N THR A 241 7.84 -4.11 -8.13
CA THR A 241 8.07 -5.53 -7.85
C THR A 241 8.75 -5.69 -6.49
N TRP A 242 8.49 -6.81 -5.83
CA TRP A 242 9.08 -7.20 -4.55
C TRP A 242 9.87 -8.49 -4.75
N ASN A 243 11.18 -8.45 -4.53
CA ASN A 243 12.07 -9.59 -4.78
C ASN A 243 11.96 -10.19 -6.20
N GLY A 244 11.52 -9.38 -7.18
CA GLY A 244 11.35 -9.77 -8.58
C GLY A 244 9.92 -10.25 -8.94
N ASP A 245 9.04 -10.38 -7.97
CA ASP A 245 7.63 -10.71 -8.19
C ASP A 245 6.75 -9.47 -8.14
N ASP A 246 5.58 -9.51 -8.79
CA ASP A 246 4.60 -8.42 -8.72
C ASP A 246 4.14 -8.17 -7.29
N VAL A 247 4.13 -6.90 -6.88
CA VAL A 247 3.47 -6.52 -5.62
C VAL A 247 1.98 -6.87 -5.74
N PRO A 248 1.40 -7.62 -4.79
CA PRO A 248 0.00 -7.98 -4.83
C PRO A 248 -0.93 -6.76 -4.71
N HIS A 249 -2.15 -6.91 -5.21
CA HIS A 249 -3.19 -5.91 -5.01
C HIS A 249 -3.68 -5.92 -3.55
N MET A 250 -4.05 -4.76 -3.00
CA MET A 250 -4.53 -4.63 -1.62
C MET A 250 -5.72 -5.53 -1.30
N ASP A 251 -6.67 -5.70 -2.24
CA ASP A 251 -7.79 -6.65 -2.09
C ASP A 251 -7.34 -8.10 -1.79
N GLN A 252 -6.24 -8.55 -2.41
CA GLN A 252 -5.68 -9.88 -2.14
C GLN A 252 -5.08 -9.93 -0.74
N ILE A 253 -4.38 -8.87 -0.34
CA ILE A 253 -3.82 -8.75 1.01
C ILE A 253 -4.93 -8.76 2.06
N GLU A 254 -5.99 -7.98 1.89
CA GLU A 254 -7.15 -7.96 2.81
C GLU A 254 -7.74 -9.37 2.98
N GLN A 255 -7.89 -10.12 1.88
CA GLN A 255 -8.35 -11.51 1.93
C GLN A 255 -7.37 -12.44 2.67
N ASP A 256 -6.07 -12.26 2.47
CA ASP A 256 -5.05 -13.08 3.13
C ASP A 256 -4.95 -12.77 4.63
N LEU A 257 -5.16 -11.52 5.03
CA LEU A 257 -5.27 -11.10 6.44
C LEU A 257 -6.50 -11.72 7.10
N LEU A 258 -7.66 -11.69 6.45
CA LEU A 258 -8.89 -12.34 6.95
C LEU A 258 -8.73 -13.86 7.05
N ARG A 259 -8.13 -14.51 6.04
CA ARG A 259 -7.83 -15.96 6.10
C ARG A 259 -6.84 -16.27 7.23
N PHE A 260 -5.91 -15.37 7.50
CA PHE A 260 -5.01 -15.54 8.65
C PHE A 260 -5.77 -15.40 9.96
N GLU A 261 -6.66 -14.42 10.10
CA GLU A 261 -7.52 -14.27 11.27
C GLU A 261 -8.28 -15.58 11.58
N ASP A 262 -8.97 -16.13 10.58
CA ASP A 262 -9.73 -17.37 10.75
C ASP A 262 -8.86 -18.52 11.26
N ARG A 263 -7.65 -18.66 10.71
CA ARG A 263 -6.67 -19.66 11.14
C ARG A 263 -6.13 -19.38 12.54
N TRP A 264 -5.85 -18.11 12.85
CA TRP A 264 -5.37 -17.69 14.15
C TRP A 264 -6.39 -18.04 15.23
N VAL A 265 -7.68 -17.70 15.03
CA VAL A 265 -8.76 -18.05 15.95
C VAL A 265 -8.89 -19.57 16.09
N ALA A 266 -8.90 -20.30 14.97
CA ALA A 266 -9.00 -21.77 14.99
C ALA A 266 -7.83 -22.44 15.73
N SER A 267 -6.62 -21.85 15.69
CA SER A 267 -5.43 -22.39 16.36
C SER A 267 -5.54 -22.42 17.89
N TRP A 268 -6.51 -21.70 18.48
CA TRP A 268 -6.81 -21.71 19.91
C TRP A 268 -7.87 -22.75 20.31
N GLY A 269 -8.34 -23.57 19.37
CA GLY A 269 -9.11 -24.79 19.67
C GLY A 269 -10.55 -24.58 20.17
N THR A 270 -11.11 -23.39 20.03
CA THR A 270 -12.49 -23.06 20.43
C THR A 270 -13.29 -22.48 19.26
N LYS A 271 -14.61 -22.71 19.21
CA LYS A 271 -15.51 -21.98 18.32
C LYS A 271 -15.83 -20.66 18.99
N VAL A 272 -15.06 -19.63 18.64
CA VAL A 272 -15.09 -18.30 19.25
C VAL A 272 -16.07 -17.41 18.44
N SER A 273 -17.09 -16.87 19.10
CA SER A 273 -17.93 -15.78 18.58
C SER A 273 -17.16 -14.45 18.54
N ASP A 274 -17.65 -13.44 17.83
CA ASP A 274 -16.92 -12.17 17.67
C ASP A 274 -16.58 -11.47 19.01
N ILE A 275 -17.47 -11.55 20.01
CA ILE A 275 -17.22 -11.00 21.36
C ILE A 275 -16.08 -11.76 22.07
N GLU A 276 -15.96 -13.06 21.82
CA GLU A 276 -14.93 -13.89 22.44
C GLU A 276 -13.56 -13.72 21.74
N LYS A 277 -13.51 -13.19 20.51
CA LYS A 277 -12.27 -12.92 19.78
C LYS A 277 -11.44 -11.85 20.47
N ASP A 278 -12.05 -10.72 20.84
CA ASP A 278 -11.36 -9.63 21.53
C ASP A 278 -10.84 -10.06 22.91
N VAL A 279 -11.63 -10.82 23.67
CA VAL A 279 -11.23 -11.36 24.98
C VAL A 279 -10.06 -12.33 24.83
N LEU A 280 -10.07 -13.18 23.80
CA LEU A 280 -8.96 -14.06 23.47
C LEU A 280 -7.69 -13.26 23.14
N LEU A 281 -7.81 -12.21 22.32
CA LEU A 281 -6.67 -11.36 21.98
C LEU A 281 -6.12 -10.61 23.20
N ASP A 282 -6.97 -10.11 24.10
CA ASP A 282 -6.56 -9.53 25.38
C ASP A 282 -5.72 -10.53 26.20
N ALA A 283 -6.21 -11.75 26.37
CA ALA A 283 -5.52 -12.80 27.11
C ALA A 283 -4.17 -13.17 26.47
N VAL A 284 -4.10 -13.18 25.14
CA VAL A 284 -2.85 -13.43 24.40
C VAL A 284 -1.87 -12.28 24.57
N GLU A 285 -2.29 -11.02 24.42
CA GLU A 285 -1.44 -9.84 24.59
C GLU A 285 -0.90 -9.73 26.03
N ASN A 286 -1.72 -10.05 27.04
CA ASN A 286 -1.29 -10.11 28.44
C ASN A 286 -0.29 -11.24 28.70
N SER A 287 -0.51 -12.41 28.07
CA SER A 287 0.36 -13.57 28.21
C SER A 287 1.69 -13.41 27.47
N PHE A 288 1.72 -12.60 26.39
CA PHE A 288 2.86 -12.43 25.50
C PHE A 288 3.07 -10.95 25.12
N PRO A 289 3.53 -10.11 26.06
CA PRO A 289 3.68 -8.67 25.82
C PRO A 289 4.73 -8.33 24.76
N ASP A 290 5.73 -9.20 24.57
CA ASP A 290 6.83 -8.99 23.62
C ASP A 290 6.51 -9.46 22.19
N GLY A 291 5.34 -10.07 21.95
CA GLY A 291 4.91 -10.54 20.63
C GLY A 291 4.20 -11.89 20.66
N HIS A 292 3.38 -12.16 19.63
CA HIS A 292 2.63 -13.42 19.55
C HIS A 292 3.56 -14.65 19.57
N PRO A 293 3.14 -15.75 20.23
CA PRO A 293 3.90 -16.99 20.22
C PRO A 293 4.06 -17.50 18.78
N ASN A 294 5.24 -18.02 18.46
CA ASN A 294 5.50 -18.64 17.17
C ASN A 294 4.56 -19.84 17.00
N SER A 295 3.82 -19.87 15.89
CA SER A 295 3.05 -21.06 15.52
C SER A 295 4.00 -22.21 15.16
N GLU A 296 3.63 -23.43 15.56
CA GLU A 296 4.28 -24.65 15.14
C GLU A 296 4.19 -24.80 13.60
N PRO A 297 4.99 -25.70 12.96
CA PRO A 297 5.00 -25.86 11.50
C PRO A 297 3.63 -26.16 10.87
N ASP A 298 2.69 -26.70 11.65
CA ASP A 298 1.29 -26.97 11.26
C ASP A 298 0.35 -25.77 11.46
N GLY A 299 0.89 -24.61 11.86
CA GLY A 299 0.13 -23.39 12.16
C GLY A 299 -0.55 -23.40 13.54
N ALA A 300 -0.46 -24.51 14.30
CA ALA A 300 -1.02 -24.63 15.64
C ALA A 300 -0.16 -23.91 16.68
N VAL A 301 -0.80 -23.27 17.66
CA VAL A 301 -0.10 -22.73 18.84
C VAL A 301 0.29 -23.92 19.75
N SER A 302 1.49 -23.87 20.34
CA SER A 302 1.94 -24.94 21.24
C SER A 302 0.92 -25.18 22.36
N LYS A 303 0.72 -26.44 22.77
CA LYS A 303 -0.15 -26.77 23.91
C LYS A 303 0.23 -26.01 25.19
N SER A 304 1.51 -25.70 25.35
CA SER A 304 2.01 -24.91 26.49
C SER A 304 1.49 -23.48 26.47
N ASP A 305 1.56 -22.82 25.31
CA ASP A 305 1.05 -21.46 25.09
C ASP A 305 -0.48 -21.41 25.14
N GLN A 306 -1.17 -22.41 24.57
CA GLN A 306 -2.62 -22.58 24.73
C GLN A 306 -3.01 -22.67 26.20
N THR A 307 -2.31 -23.47 26.99
CA THR A 307 -2.59 -23.61 28.43
C THR A 307 -2.38 -22.30 29.19
N LYS A 308 -1.34 -21.54 28.84
CA LYS A 308 -1.04 -20.24 29.44
C LYS A 308 -2.17 -19.24 29.20
N VAL A 309 -2.65 -19.13 27.95
CA VAL A 309 -3.75 -18.23 27.59
C VAL A 309 -5.08 -18.68 28.18
N LEU A 310 -5.36 -19.99 28.19
CA LEU A 310 -6.56 -20.53 28.85
C LEU A 310 -6.58 -20.24 30.36
N HIS A 311 -5.42 -20.29 31.03
CA HIS A 311 -5.32 -19.92 32.44
C HIS A 311 -5.58 -18.41 32.65
N GLU A 312 -5.12 -17.56 31.73
CA GLU A 312 -5.40 -16.11 31.79
C GLU A 312 -6.88 -15.81 31.55
N LEU A 313 -7.53 -16.52 30.61
CA LEU A 313 -8.97 -16.42 30.37
C LEU A 313 -9.82 -16.84 31.59
N GLN A 314 -9.29 -17.68 32.48
CA GLN A 314 -9.97 -18.11 33.71
C GLN A 314 -9.76 -17.16 34.91
N ARG A 315 -8.88 -16.16 34.80
CA ARG A 315 -8.64 -15.15 35.85
C ARG A 315 -9.65 -13.99 35.82
N HIS A 316 -10.45 -13.91 34.76
CA HIS A 316 -11.52 -12.94 34.55
C HIS A 316 -12.89 -13.63 34.54
#